data_AF-A0A6S7KIW4-F1
#
_entry.id   AF-A0A6S7KIW4-F1
#
_cell.length_a   1.000
_cell.length_b   1.000
_cell.length_c   1.000
_cell.angle_alpha   90.00
_cell.angle_beta   90.00
_cell.angle_gamma   90.00
#
_symmetry.space_group_name_H-M   'P 1'
#
loop_
_entity.id
_entity.type
_entity.pdbx_description
1 polymer ?
#
loop_
_entity_poly.entity_id
_entity_poly.type
_entity_poly.pdbx_seq_one_letter_code
_entity_poly.pdbx_strand_id
1 'polypeptide(L)'
;MTFFVLLHGQENVHRNCTTHVPDENEGFGNIGLSFVTSFAMMVGEVDYRDIFLQQTGKNFVLIQLFLVLFLVSMSILLMNLLTGLAVGDIHVIMKRSLAEKRRQRAMLIVDLDKHLNNYPGMKAKYLKPLKVGYSPYVNKAFRYSKYLTLFDNYLYFHASTV
;
A
#
# COMPACT_ATOMS: atom_id res chain seq x y z
N MET A 1 -19.71 4.60 -16.91
CA MET A 1 -20.61 4.82 -15.75
C MET A 1 -21.89 5.55 -16.14
N THR A 2 -22.35 5.44 -17.39
CA THR A 2 -23.54 6.14 -17.93
C THR A 2 -24.76 5.22 -18.04
N PHE A 3 -24.66 3.97 -17.57
CA PHE A 3 -25.72 2.96 -17.71
C PHE A 3 -26.54 2.72 -16.43
N PHE A 4 -26.23 3.40 -15.32
CA PHE A 4 -26.89 3.17 -14.03
C PHE A 4 -27.99 4.20 -13.68
N VAL A 5 -28.14 5.26 -14.48
CA VAL A 5 -29.05 6.38 -14.17
C VAL A 5 -30.50 6.13 -14.62
N LEU A 6 -30.78 5.05 -15.36
CA LEU A 6 -32.09 4.81 -16.01
C LEU A 6 -33.05 3.86 -15.28
N LEU A 7 -32.72 3.33 -14.10
CA LEU A 7 -33.57 2.33 -13.41
C LEU A 7 -34.16 2.75 -12.06
N HIS A 8 -34.12 4.02 -11.67
CA HIS A 8 -34.87 4.49 -10.49
C HIS A 8 -35.99 5.48 -10.85
N GLY A 9 -36.80 5.07 -11.82
CA GLY A 9 -38.09 5.70 -12.12
C GLY A 9 -39.20 5.19 -11.20
N GLN A 10 -39.64 6.08 -10.30
CA GLN A 10 -40.94 6.16 -9.62
C GLN A 10 -41.33 5.02 -8.63
N GLU A 11 -41.27 5.34 -7.33
CA GLU A 11 -42.41 5.05 -6.45
C GLU A 11 -42.60 6.18 -5.45
N ASN A 12 -43.63 7.00 -5.68
CA ASN A 12 -44.16 7.95 -4.70
C ASN A 12 -44.87 7.15 -3.61
N VAL A 13 -44.20 6.91 -2.49
CA VAL A 13 -44.86 6.56 -1.23
C VAL A 13 -44.70 7.72 -0.28
N HIS A 14 -45.82 8.40 -0.08
CA HIS A 14 -46.06 9.37 0.97
C HIS A 14 -45.78 8.70 2.34
N ARG A 15 -44.53 8.77 2.83
CA ARG A 15 -44.23 8.51 4.23
C ARG A 15 -44.28 9.82 4.98
N ASN A 16 -45.48 10.11 5.45
CA ASN A 16 -45.71 10.93 6.61
C ASN A 16 -45.05 10.22 7.81
N CYS A 17 -43.75 10.41 7.98
CA CYS A 17 -43.02 10.16 9.21
C CYS A 17 -42.30 11.45 9.52
N THR A 18 -42.81 12.17 10.51
CA THR A 18 -42.06 13.16 11.27
C THR A 18 -40.90 12.45 11.97
N THR A 19 -39.84 12.12 11.23
CA THR A 19 -38.51 12.15 11.80
C THR A 19 -38.21 13.62 12.01
N HIS A 20 -38.10 14.01 13.28
CA HIS A 20 -37.52 15.28 13.68
C HIS A 20 -36.16 15.40 12.98
N VAL A 21 -36.13 16.01 11.79
CA VAL A 21 -34.91 16.38 11.10
C VAL A 21 -34.33 17.48 11.98
N PRO A 22 -33.20 17.24 12.69
CA PRO A 22 -32.57 18.29 13.46
C PRO A 22 -32.28 19.44 12.50
N ASP A 23 -32.52 20.65 12.97
CA ASP A 23 -32.59 21.85 12.16
C ASP A 23 -31.39 21.95 11.19
N GLU A 24 -31.69 22.41 9.98
CA GLU A 24 -30.85 22.64 8.79
C GLU A 24 -29.56 23.48 9.00
N ASN A 25 -29.20 23.80 10.25
CA ASN A 25 -28.04 24.59 10.65
C ASN A 25 -27.06 23.83 11.58
N GLU A 26 -27.34 22.59 11.98
CA GLU A 26 -26.50 21.88 12.96
C GLU A 26 -25.14 21.45 12.39
N GLY A 27 -25.04 21.20 11.08
CA GLY A 27 -23.82 20.73 10.39
C GLY A 27 -22.58 21.63 10.59
N PHE A 28 -22.80 22.92 10.83
CA PHE A 28 -21.74 23.90 11.08
C PHE A 28 -21.86 24.62 12.43
N GLY A 29 -22.72 24.13 13.34
CA GLY A 29 -22.96 24.76 14.63
C GLY A 29 -21.78 24.66 15.61
N ASN A 30 -20.89 23.68 15.40
CA ASN A 30 -19.67 23.48 16.18
C ASN A 30 -18.47 23.30 15.25
N ILE A 31 -17.30 23.77 15.68
CA ILE A 31 -16.06 23.63 14.90
C ILE A 31 -15.71 22.16 14.64
N GLY A 32 -15.93 21.27 15.61
CA GLY A 32 -15.68 19.83 15.46
C GLY A 32 -16.67 19.17 14.49
N LEU A 33 -17.94 19.56 14.58
CA LEU A 33 -19.00 19.03 13.72
C LEU A 33 -18.81 19.51 12.28
N SER A 34 -18.35 20.74 12.09
CA SER A 34 -17.98 21.30 10.77
C SER A 34 -16.89 20.49 10.06
N PHE A 35 -15.89 20.00 10.81
CA PHE A 35 -14.87 19.11 10.25
C PHE A 35 -15.47 17.79 9.80
N VAL A 36 -16.27 17.15 10.65
CA VAL A 36 -16.93 15.87 10.33
C VAL A 36 -17.83 16.01 9.11
N THR A 37 -18.63 17.08 9.04
CA THR A 37 -19.51 17.37 7.89
C THR A 37 -18.70 17.64 6.62
N SER A 38 -17.55 18.30 6.71
CA SER A 38 -16.64 18.50 5.56
C SER A 38 -16.03 17.18 5.07
N PHE A 39 -15.69 16.26 5.98
CA PHE A 39 -15.25 14.90 5.63
C PHE A 39 -16.38 14.07 5.00
N ALA A 40 -17.60 14.13 5.55
CA ALA A 40 -18.76 13.44 4.99
C ALA A 40 -19.12 13.96 3.58
N MET A 41 -18.99 15.27 3.35
CA MET A 41 -19.08 15.87 2.01
C MET A 41 -17.95 15.40 1.08
N MET A 42 -16.73 15.21 1.59
CA MET A 42 -15.60 14.70 0.81
C MET A 42 -15.78 13.23 0.39
N VAL A 43 -16.36 12.41 1.25
CA VAL A 43 -16.74 11.01 0.95
C VAL A 43 -17.89 10.97 -0.08
N GLY A 44 -18.70 12.03 -0.15
CA GLY A 44 -19.86 12.13 -1.04
C GLY A 44 -21.14 11.61 -0.41
N GLU A 45 -21.17 11.41 0.91
CA GLU A 45 -22.38 11.02 1.65
C GLU A 45 -23.35 12.19 1.83
N VAL A 46 -22.81 13.41 1.82
CA VAL A 46 -23.57 14.64 2.03
C VAL A 46 -23.56 15.49 0.77
N ASP A 47 -24.76 15.82 0.27
CA ASP A 47 -24.93 16.61 -0.95
C ASP A 47 -24.75 18.11 -0.70
N TYR A 48 -23.89 18.74 -1.51
CA TYR A 48 -23.68 20.20 -1.52
C TYR A 48 -24.99 20.97 -1.76
N ARG A 49 -25.89 20.39 -2.56
CA ARG A 49 -27.15 21.01 -2.99
C ARG A 49 -28.06 21.30 -1.81
N ASP A 50 -28.26 20.31 -0.95
CA ASP A 50 -29.21 20.43 0.15
C ASP A 50 -28.71 21.38 1.25
N ILE A 51 -27.40 21.45 1.45
CA ILE A 51 -26.80 22.30 2.48
C ILE A 51 -26.62 23.76 2.00
N PHE A 52 -26.17 23.97 0.77
CA PHE A 52 -25.75 25.31 0.33
C PHE A 52 -26.76 26.01 -0.60
N LEU A 53 -27.64 25.31 -1.33
CA LEU A 53 -28.66 25.98 -2.17
C LEU A 53 -29.81 26.57 -1.36
N GLN A 54 -30.10 26.02 -0.18
CA GLN A 54 -31.13 26.55 0.72
C GLN A 54 -30.66 27.86 1.40
N GLN A 55 -29.35 28.04 1.54
CA GLN A 55 -28.73 29.21 2.16
C GLN A 55 -28.46 30.31 1.13
N THR A 56 -29.46 31.15 0.88
CA THR A 56 -29.33 32.33 0.02
C THR A 56 -28.66 33.48 0.79
N GLY A 57 -27.36 33.36 1.04
CA GLY A 57 -26.57 34.34 1.81
C GLY A 57 -25.69 35.26 0.96
N LYS A 58 -25.37 36.46 1.48
CA LYS A 58 -24.54 37.49 0.82
C LYS A 58 -23.10 37.04 0.50
N ASN A 59 -22.65 35.93 1.09
CA ASN A 59 -21.28 35.39 0.96
C ASN A 59 -21.23 34.06 0.17
N PHE A 60 -22.31 33.67 -0.51
CA PHE A 60 -22.40 32.40 -1.24
C PHE A 60 -21.21 32.15 -2.19
N VAL A 61 -20.77 33.19 -2.90
CA VAL A 61 -19.62 33.12 -3.83
C VAL A 61 -18.31 32.81 -3.11
N LEU A 62 -18.06 33.40 -1.94
CA LEU A 62 -16.83 33.19 -1.17
C LEU A 62 -16.78 31.76 -0.61
N ILE A 63 -17.91 31.26 -0.12
CA ILE A 63 -18.05 29.89 0.41
C ILE A 63 -17.83 28.87 -0.70
N GLN A 64 -18.43 29.10 -1.88
CA GLN A 64 -18.26 28.23 -3.04
C GLN A 64 -16.80 28.22 -3.54
N LEU A 65 -16.14 29.39 -3.56
CA LEU A 65 -14.73 29.49 -3.94
C LEU A 65 -13.83 28.76 -2.93
N PHE A 66 -14.09 28.92 -1.63
CA PHE A 66 -13.36 28.20 -0.58
C PHE A 66 -13.56 26.68 -0.67
N LEU A 67 -14.79 26.22 -0.91
CA LEU A 67 -15.11 24.79 -1.06
C LEU A 67 -14.41 24.17 -2.27
N VAL A 68 -14.40 24.85 -3.41
CA VAL A 68 -13.68 24.39 -4.61
C VAL A 68 -12.18 24.30 -4.36
N LEU A 69 -11.59 25.35 -3.75
CA LEU A 69 -10.17 25.37 -3.43
C LEU A 69 -9.80 24.25 -2.43
N PHE A 70 -10.66 24.02 -1.44
CA PHE A 70 -10.50 22.96 -0.46
C PHE A 70 -10.52 21.57 -1.10
N LEU A 71 -11.50 21.28 -1.97
CA LEU A 71 -11.60 20.00 -2.67
C LEU A 71 -10.40 19.74 -3.59
N VAL A 72 -9.95 20.75 -4.34
CA VAL A 72 -8.77 20.65 -5.20
C VAL A 72 -7.50 20.41 -4.39
N SER A 73 -7.30 21.17 -3.30
CA SER A 73 -6.17 21.01 -2.40
C SER A 73 -6.15 19.60 -1.79
N MET A 74 -7.28 19.13 -1.26
CA MET A 74 -7.38 17.79 -0.68
C MET A 74 -7.13 16.68 -1.70
N SER A 75 -7.63 16.81 -2.93
CA SER A 75 -7.39 15.84 -4.00
C SER A 75 -5.89 15.74 -4.33
N ILE A 76 -5.21 16.87 -4.47
CA ILE A 76 -3.77 16.92 -4.74
C ILE A 76 -2.98 16.34 -3.56
N LEU A 77 -3.31 16.73 -2.33
CA LEU A 77 -2.66 16.24 -1.11
C LEU A 77 -2.82 14.72 -0.96
N LEU A 78 -4.03 14.19 -1.13
CA LEU A 78 -4.29 12.76 -1.01
C LEU A 78 -3.60 11.96 -2.11
N MET A 79 -3.68 12.39 -3.37
CA MET A 79 -3.00 11.71 -4.47
C MET A 79 -1.48 11.68 -4.24
N ASN A 80 -0.91 12.78 -3.79
CA ASN A 80 0.52 12.88 -3.53
C ASN A 80 0.95 12.10 -2.28
N LEU A 81 0.13 12.08 -1.22
CA LEU A 81 0.41 11.34 0.01
C LEU A 81 0.31 9.83 -0.23
N LEU A 82 -0.77 9.36 -0.86
CA LEU A 82 -1.00 7.95 -1.12
C LEU A 82 0.05 7.39 -2.09
N THR A 83 0.41 8.15 -3.13
CA THR A 83 1.49 7.78 -4.04
C THR A 83 2.85 7.82 -3.34
N GLY A 84 3.11 8.82 -2.49
CA GLY A 84 4.35 8.94 -1.74
C GLY A 84 4.57 7.79 -0.75
N LEU A 85 3.52 7.38 -0.04
CA LEU A 85 3.54 6.24 0.86
C LEU A 85 3.74 4.93 0.09
N ALA A 86 2.94 4.71 -0.96
CA ALA A 86 3.00 3.50 -1.76
C ALA A 86 4.36 3.31 -2.45
N VAL A 87 4.92 4.37 -3.04
CA VAL A 87 6.24 4.31 -3.70
C VAL A 87 7.37 4.12 -2.68
N GLY A 88 7.25 4.70 -1.49
CA GLY A 88 8.18 4.50 -0.37
C GLY A 88 8.25 3.03 0.05
N ASP A 89 7.09 2.41 0.25
CA ASP A 89 6.98 1.00 0.65
C ASP A 89 7.48 0.04 -0.44
N ILE A 90 7.15 0.31 -1.70
CA ILE A 90 7.57 -0.52 -2.84
C ILE A 90 9.09 -0.50 -3.02
N HIS A 91 9.77 0.62 -2.80
CA HIS A 91 11.22 0.71 -3.03
C HIS A 91 12.03 -0.23 -2.13
N VAL A 92 11.63 -0.38 -0.87
CA VAL A 92 12.29 -1.30 0.07
C VAL A 92 12.02 -2.75 -0.31
N ILE A 93 10.78 -3.08 -0.67
CA ILE A 93 10.38 -4.42 -1.13
C ILE A 93 11.14 -4.79 -2.40
N MET A 94 11.25 -3.87 -3.36
CA MET A 94 11.94 -4.08 -4.63
C MET A 94 13.44 -4.36 -4.45
N LYS A 95 14.12 -3.63 -3.55
CA LYS A 95 15.54 -3.86 -3.25
C LYS A 95 15.77 -5.26 -2.67
N ARG A 96 14.91 -5.71 -1.75
CA ARG A 96 15.01 -7.04 -1.13
C ARG A 96 14.66 -8.15 -2.12
N SER A 97 13.61 -7.96 -2.94
CA SER A 97 13.15 -8.97 -3.88
C SER A 97 14.15 -9.24 -5.02
N LEU A 98 14.93 -8.25 -5.45
CA LEU A 98 15.96 -8.45 -6.48
C LEU A 98 17.09 -9.38 -6.00
N ALA A 99 17.53 -9.22 -4.76
CA ALA A 99 18.54 -10.08 -4.16
C ALA A 99 17.98 -11.49 -3.93
N GLU A 100 16.76 -11.58 -3.41
CA GLU A 100 16.10 -12.86 -3.16
C GLU A 100 15.82 -13.62 -4.46
N LYS A 101 15.40 -12.94 -5.53
CA LYS A 101 15.21 -13.53 -6.85
C LYS A 101 16.50 -14.13 -7.42
N ARG A 102 17.65 -13.50 -7.18
CA ARG A 102 18.95 -14.05 -7.59
C ARG A 102 19.31 -15.28 -6.78
N ARG A 103 19.05 -15.27 -5.47
CA ARG A 103 19.26 -16.42 -4.58
C ARG A 103 18.39 -17.61 -4.98
N GLN A 104 17.10 -17.40 -5.23
CA GLN A 104 16.16 -18.43 -5.67
C GLN A 104 16.61 -19.07 -6.99
N ARG A 105 17.06 -18.26 -7.96
CA ARG A 105 17.63 -18.78 -9.22
C ARG A 105 18.90 -19.60 -8.99
N ALA A 106 19.79 -19.15 -8.12
CA ALA A 106 21.00 -19.89 -7.80
C ALA A 106 20.68 -21.22 -7.10
N MET A 107 19.74 -21.24 -6.15
CA MET A 107 19.29 -22.45 -5.47
C MET A 107 18.68 -23.45 -6.43
N LEU A 108 17.80 -22.99 -7.35
CA LEU A 108 17.23 -23.85 -8.39
C LEU A 108 18.31 -24.53 -9.24
N ILE A 109 19.34 -23.79 -9.64
CA ILE A 109 20.45 -24.32 -10.45
C ILE A 109 21.26 -25.35 -9.65
N VAL A 110 21.50 -25.10 -8.37
CA VAL A 110 22.21 -26.03 -7.47
C VAL A 110 21.41 -27.31 -7.24
N ASP A 111 20.10 -27.19 -7.00
CA ASP A 111 19.21 -28.34 -6.84
C ASP A 111 19.18 -29.17 -8.12
N LEU A 112 19.08 -28.52 -9.28
CA LEU A 112 19.13 -29.20 -10.57
C LEU A 112 20.46 -29.94 -10.78
N ASP A 113 21.61 -29.32 -10.47
CA ASP A 113 22.92 -29.99 -10.58
C ASP A 113 23.03 -31.20 -9.65
N LYS A 114 22.52 -31.09 -8.40
CA LYS A 114 22.49 -32.19 -7.44
C LYS A 114 21.65 -33.36 -7.94
N HIS A 115 20.47 -33.10 -8.51
CA HIS A 115 19.60 -34.12 -9.08
C HIS A 115 20.16 -34.73 -10.38
N LEU A 116 20.80 -33.94 -11.24
CA LEU A 116 21.44 -34.43 -12.47
C LEU A 116 22.72 -35.22 -12.19
N ASN A 117 23.40 -35.00 -11.06
CA ASN A 117 24.57 -35.79 -10.66
C ASN A 117 24.25 -37.27 -10.45
N ASN A 118 22.99 -37.61 -10.14
CA ASN A 118 22.53 -39.00 -10.07
C ASN A 118 22.36 -39.65 -11.46
N TYR A 119 22.43 -38.88 -12.55
CA TYR A 119 22.28 -39.37 -13.94
C TYR A 119 23.41 -38.83 -14.84
N PRO A 120 24.61 -39.46 -14.83
CA PRO A 120 25.84 -38.89 -15.39
C PRO A 120 25.77 -38.61 -16.91
N GLY A 121 24.97 -39.37 -17.65
CA GLY A 121 24.82 -39.21 -19.11
C GLY A 121 24.07 -37.93 -19.54
N MET A 122 23.26 -37.34 -18.66
CA MET A 122 22.48 -36.12 -18.98
C MET A 122 23.23 -34.83 -18.69
N LYS A 123 24.27 -34.87 -17.85
CA LYS A 123 25.02 -33.67 -17.41
C LYS A 123 25.67 -32.91 -18.56
N ALA A 124 26.43 -33.61 -19.39
CA ALA A 124 27.28 -32.97 -20.41
C ALA A 124 26.49 -32.30 -21.56
N LYS A 125 25.24 -32.71 -21.79
CA LYS A 125 24.43 -32.22 -22.93
C LYS A 125 23.68 -30.92 -22.61
N TYR A 126 23.35 -30.68 -21.34
CA TYR A 126 22.48 -29.56 -20.93
C TYR A 126 23.14 -28.59 -19.95
N LEU A 127 24.19 -28.99 -19.22
CA LEU A 127 24.92 -28.11 -18.31
C LEU A 127 26.20 -27.60 -18.98
N LYS A 128 26.16 -26.35 -19.44
CA LYS A 128 27.40 -25.60 -19.70
C LYS A 128 28.00 -25.20 -18.33
N PRO A 129 29.32 -25.32 -18.11
CA PRO A 129 29.91 -24.91 -16.84
C PRO A 129 29.61 -23.43 -16.59
N LEU A 130 29.02 -23.14 -15.43
CA LEU A 130 28.75 -21.77 -15.01
C LEU A 130 30.07 -21.02 -14.91
N LYS A 131 30.27 -20.00 -15.74
CA LYS A 131 31.36 -19.04 -15.53
C LYS A 131 31.04 -18.29 -14.23
N VAL A 132 31.69 -18.68 -13.14
CA VAL A 132 31.49 -18.05 -11.83
C VAL A 132 32.00 -16.61 -11.93
N GLY A 133 31.07 -15.65 -11.97
CA GLY A 133 31.41 -14.25 -11.79
C GLY A 133 31.87 -14.02 -10.34
N TYR A 134 33.16 -13.77 -10.14
CA TYR A 134 33.74 -13.54 -8.83
C TYR A 134 33.19 -12.22 -8.24
N SER A 135 32.27 -12.31 -7.27
CA SER A 135 31.83 -11.13 -6.49
C SER A 135 32.56 -11.10 -5.15
N PRO A 136 33.49 -10.14 -4.94
CA PRO A 136 34.33 -10.09 -3.74
C PRO A 136 33.54 -9.81 -2.44
N TYR A 137 32.28 -9.38 -2.53
CA TYR A 137 31.44 -9.07 -1.36
C TYR A 137 30.77 -10.30 -0.74
N VAL A 138 30.46 -11.34 -1.53
CA VAL A 138 29.82 -12.57 -1.04
C VAL A 138 30.78 -13.41 -0.20
N ASN A 139 32.06 -13.41 -0.58
CA ASN A 139 33.08 -14.21 0.10
C ASN A 139 33.36 -13.68 1.52
N LYS A 140 33.27 -12.36 1.75
CA LYS A 140 33.39 -11.79 3.09
C LYS A 140 32.24 -12.24 4.00
N ALA A 141 30.98 -12.11 3.56
CA ALA A 141 29.82 -12.51 4.37
C ALA A 141 29.79 -14.01 4.69
N PHE A 142 30.10 -14.87 3.71
CA PHE A 142 30.19 -16.32 3.92
C PHE A 142 31.35 -16.71 4.85
N ARG A 143 32.47 -16.00 4.74
CA ARG A 143 33.63 -16.18 5.61
C ARG A 143 33.31 -15.82 7.07
N TYR A 144 32.56 -14.73 7.33
CA TYR A 144 32.12 -14.38 8.69
C TYR A 144 31.10 -15.38 9.26
N SER A 145 30.17 -15.91 8.45
CA SER A 145 29.23 -16.95 8.90
C SER A 145 29.94 -18.22 9.36
N LYS A 146 31.02 -18.63 8.67
CA LYS A 146 31.82 -19.80 9.07
C LYS A 146 32.58 -19.57 10.38
N TYR A 147 33.08 -18.36 10.65
CA TYR A 147 33.77 -18.05 11.90
C TYR A 147 32.82 -17.91 13.09
N LEU A 148 31.62 -17.36 12.89
CA LEU A 148 30.58 -17.29 13.94
C LEU A 148 30.17 -18.69 14.41
N THR A 149 29.90 -19.62 13.48
CA THR A 149 29.57 -21.01 13.84
C THR A 149 30.72 -21.78 14.50
N LEU A 150 31.97 -21.38 14.26
CA LEU A 150 33.14 -21.98 14.90
C LEU A 150 33.38 -21.40 16.30
N PHE A 151 33.11 -20.09 16.50
CA PHE A 151 33.20 -19.43 17.79
C PHE A 151 32.11 -19.94 18.75
N ASP A 152 30.87 -20.10 18.26
CA ASP A 152 29.77 -20.65 19.04
C ASP A 152 30.06 -22.11 19.47
N ASN A 153 30.61 -22.94 18.57
CA ASN A 153 31.01 -24.31 18.91
C ASN A 153 32.19 -24.38 19.90
N TYR A 154 33.14 -23.46 19.82
CA TYR A 154 34.27 -23.41 20.76
C TYR A 154 33.84 -22.98 22.17
N LEU A 155 32.93 -22.00 22.27
CA LEU A 155 32.35 -21.59 23.55
C LEU A 155 31.50 -22.71 24.18
N TYR A 156 30.73 -23.44 23.37
CA TYR A 156 29.93 -24.57 23.85
C TYR A 156 30.81 -25.73 24.38
N PHE A 157 31.94 -26.00 23.72
CA PHE A 157 32.87 -27.04 24.14
C PHE A 157 33.58 -26.69 25.46
N HIS A 158 34.00 -25.43 25.64
CA HIS A 158 34.67 -24.99 26.87
C HIS A 158 33.70 -24.84 28.06
N ALA A 159 32.42 -24.55 27.81
CA ALA A 159 31.40 -24.48 28.85
C ALA A 159 30.95 -25.88 29.36
N SER A 160 31.25 -26.94 28.62
CA SER A 160 30.87 -28.32 28.98
C SER A 160 32.00 -29.13 29.65
N THR A 161 33.21 -28.56 29.75
CA THR A 161 34.40 -29.21 30.35
C THR A 161 34.83 -28.58 31.68
N VAL A 162 34.00 -27.73 32.29
CA VAL A 162 34.17 -27.14 33.63
C VAL A 162 33.00 -27.56 34.51
#